data_AF-W2C6J0-F1
#
_entry.id   AF-W2C6J0-F1
#
_cell.length_a   1.000
_cell.length_b   1.000
_cell.length_c   1.000
_cell.angle_alpha   90.00
_cell.angle_beta   90.00
_cell.angle_gamma   90.00
#
_symmetry.space_group_name_H-M   'P 1'
#
loop_
_entity.id
_entity.type
_entity.pdbx_description
1 polymer ?
#
loop_
_entity_poly.entity_id
_entity_poly.type
_entity_poly.pdbx_seq_one_letter_code
_entity_poly.pdbx_strand_id
1 'polypeptide(L)' 'MNNKLSTVGLACGIRQRLSFHMARHTFGTLSLSAGIPIESIAKMIGHASISSTQIYAHVTDKKISEDMNELIRKQQASLA' A
#
# COMPACT_ATOMS: atom_id res chain seq x y z
N MET A 1 -21.66 -10.61 8.55
CA MET A 1 -20.59 -10.45 7.54
C MET A 1 -21.22 -10.54 6.16
N ASN A 2 -21.10 -9.51 5.30
CA ASN A 2 -21.77 -9.44 3.99
C ASN A 2 -21.16 -10.49 3.03
N ASN A 3 -21.92 -11.49 2.57
CA ASN A 3 -21.40 -12.63 1.79
C ASN A 3 -21.10 -12.29 0.32
N LYS A 4 -21.52 -11.11 -0.14
CA LYS A 4 -21.47 -10.71 -1.55
C LYS A 4 -20.05 -10.68 -2.11
N LEU A 5 -19.08 -10.30 -1.29
CA LEU A 5 -17.66 -10.26 -1.68
C LEU A 5 -17.12 -11.66 -2.02
N SER A 6 -17.54 -12.67 -1.26
CA SER A 6 -17.14 -14.07 -1.50
C SER A 6 -17.71 -14.59 -2.82
N THR A 7 -18.97 -14.25 -3.13
CA THR A 7 -19.62 -14.64 -4.38
C THR A 7 -18.91 -14.04 -5.59
N VAL A 8 -18.56 -12.75 -5.53
CA VAL A 8 -17.79 -12.08 -6.58
C VAL A 8 -16.40 -12.70 -6.71
N GLY A 9 -15.71 -12.97 -5.60
CA GLY A 9 -14.40 -13.62 -5.61
C GLY A 9 -14.42 -14.98 -6.31
N LEU A 10 -15.43 -15.81 -6.02
CA LEU A 10 -15.61 -17.10 -6.66
C LEU A 10 -15.85 -16.96 -8.18
N ALA A 11 -16.70 -16.01 -8.59
CA ALA A 11 -16.96 -15.73 -10.01
C ALA A 11 -15.69 -15.25 -10.75
N CYS A 12 -14.80 -14.55 -10.07
CA CYS A 12 -13.50 -14.12 -10.61
C CYS A 12 -12.40 -15.20 -10.52
N GLY A 13 -12.70 -16.40 -10.03
CA GLY A 13 -11.70 -17.47 -9.87
C GLY A 13 -10.70 -17.25 -8.73
N ILE A 14 -10.99 -16.33 -7.80
CA ILE A 14 -10.14 -16.04 -6.65
C ILE A 14 -10.38 -17.09 -5.58
N ARG A 15 -9.34 -17.87 -5.26
CA ARG A 15 -9.42 -18.97 -4.29
C ARG A 15 -9.33 -18.49 -2.84
N GLN A 16 -8.74 -17.33 -2.59
CA GLN A 16 -8.64 -16.76 -1.26
C GLN A 16 -9.98 -16.16 -0.81
N ARG A 17 -10.26 -16.25 0.50
CA ARG A 17 -11.45 -15.65 1.09
C ARG A 17 -11.35 -14.12 1.05
N LEU A 18 -12.08 -13.47 0.14
CA LEU A 18 -12.14 -12.01 0.09
C LEU A 18 -12.83 -11.44 1.33
N SER A 19 -12.22 -10.40 1.90
CA SER A 19 -12.78 -9.60 2.98
C SER A 19 -12.43 -8.13 2.80
N PHE A 20 -13.20 -7.23 3.40
CA PHE A 20 -12.89 -5.80 3.41
C PHE A 20 -11.53 -5.50 4.04
N HIS A 21 -11.13 -6.28 5.05
CA HIS A 21 -9.82 -6.17 5.66
C HIS A 21 -8.70 -6.52 4.68
N MET A 22 -8.84 -7.60 3.90
CA MET A 22 -7.89 -7.95 2.84
C MET A 22 -7.81 -6.86 1.77
N ALA A 23 -8.95 -6.32 1.32
CA ALA A 23 -8.95 -5.24 0.34
C ALA A 23 -8.19 -4.00 0.85
N ARG A 24 -8.34 -3.65 2.14
CA ARG A 24 -7.59 -2.55 2.77
C ARG A 24 -6.09 -2.86 2.82
N HIS A 25 -5.71 -4.09 3.13
CA HIS A 25 -4.32 -4.53 3.08
C HIS A 25 -3.72 -4.38 1.68
N THR A 26 -4.40 -4.91 0.66
CA THR A 26 -3.95 -4.80 -0.73
C THR A 26 -3.83 -3.34 -1.16
N PHE A 27 -4.82 -2.50 -0.86
CA PHE A 27 -4.79 -1.08 -1.18
C PHE A 27 -3.59 -0.36 -0.52
N GLY A 28 -3.38 -0.58 0.77
CA GLY A 28 -2.30 0.04 1.52
C GLY A 28 -0.91 -0.34 1.00
N THR A 29 -0.67 -1.65 0.79
CA THR A 29 0.61 -2.15 0.28
C THR A 29 0.90 -1.66 -1.15
N LEU A 30 -0.10 -1.69 -2.04
CA LEU A 30 0.08 -1.21 -3.41
C LEU A 30 0.34 0.31 -3.46
N SER A 31 -0.38 1.08 -2.66
CA SER A 31 -0.22 2.54 -2.60
C SER A 31 1.16 2.94 -2.09
N LEU A 32 1.66 2.27 -1.04
CA LEU A 32 3.02 2.49 -0.55
C LEU A 32 4.06 2.09 -1.59
N SER A 33 3.86 0.96 -2.27
CA SER A 33 4.77 0.50 -3.33
C SER A 33 4.83 1.50 -4.50
N ALA A 34 3.71 2.18 -4.79
CA ALA A 34 3.63 3.26 -5.78
C ALA A 34 4.24 4.59 -5.30
N GLY A 35 4.80 4.66 -4.09
CA GLY A 35 5.46 5.85 -3.55
C GLY A 35 4.50 6.88 -2.94
N ILE A 36 3.24 6.52 -2.68
CA ILE A 36 2.31 7.41 -2.00
C ILE A 36 2.69 7.50 -0.51
N PRO A 37 2.79 8.71 0.08
CA PRO A 37 3.13 8.89 1.49
C PRO A 37 2.16 8.15 2.42
N ILE A 38 2.70 7.55 3.48
CA ILE A 38 1.94 6.73 4.43
C ILE A 38 0.83 7.52 5.13
N GLU A 39 1.04 8.81 5.37
CA GLU A 39 0.07 9.74 5.97
C GLU A 39 -1.12 9.97 5.04
N SER A 40 -0.85 10.06 3.74
CA SER A 40 -1.89 10.21 2.72
C SER A 40 -2.72 8.94 2.65
N ILE A 41 -2.09 7.77 2.67
CA ILE A 41 -2.78 6.47 2.70
C ILE A 41 -3.62 6.33 3.96
N ALA A 42 -3.07 6.65 5.13
CA ALA A 42 -3.78 6.61 6.41
C ALA A 42 -5.06 7.47 6.38
N LYS A 43 -4.97 8.67 5.80
CA LYS A 43 -6.11 9.57 5.63
C LYS A 43 -7.15 9.02 4.67
N MET A 44 -6.74 8.41 3.54
CA MET A 44 -7.65 7.81 2.56
C MET A 44 -8.46 6.63 3.12
N ILE A 45 -7.85 5.81 3.97
CA ILE A 45 -8.50 4.63 4.57
C ILE A 45 -9.16 4.90 5.93
N GLY A 46 -9.09 6.15 6.42
CA GLY A 46 -9.72 6.60 7.66
C GLY A 46 -9.07 6.08 8.93
N HIS A 47 -7.76 5.80 8.91
CA HIS A 47 -7.03 5.38 10.10
C HIS A 47 -6.79 6.58 11.05
N ALA A 48 -7.22 6.45 12.30
CA ALA A 48 -6.98 7.45 13.35
C ALA A 48 -5.51 7.52 13.79
N SER A 49 -4.74 6.44 13.57
CA SER A 49 -3.31 6.35 13.88
C SER A 49 -2.53 5.84 12.67
N ILE A 50 -1.38 6.45 12.40
CA ILE A 50 -0.42 5.98 11.40
C ILE A 50 0.06 4.56 11.74
N SER A 51 0.10 4.17 13.01
CA SER A 51 0.56 2.84 13.41
C SER A 51 -0.26 1.70 12.80
N SER A 52 -1.56 1.93 12.57
CA SER A 52 -2.41 0.96 11.87
C SER A 52 -2.09 0.84 10.37
N THR A 53 -1.51 1.89 9.78
CA THR A 53 -1.07 1.92 8.38
C THR A 53 0.36 1.39 8.22
N GLN A 54 1.18 1.41 9.28
CA GLN A 54 2.55 0.87 9.28
C GLN A 54 2.60 -0.63 8.98
N ILE A 55 1.52 -1.36 9.21
CA ILE A 55 1.42 -2.78 8.83
C ILE A 55 1.59 -3.02 7.32
N TYR A 56 1.39 -1.98 6.49
CA TYR A 56 1.60 -2.04 5.04
C TYR A 56 3.03 -1.68 4.65
N ALA A 57 3.76 -0.99 5.54
CA ALA A 57 5.11 -0.52 5.34
C ALA A 57 6.14 -1.62 5.64
N HIS A 58 5.84 -2.87 5.28
CA HIS A 58 6.88 -3.88 5.11
C HIS A 58 7.68 -3.49 3.85
N VAL A 59 8.43 -2.40 3.96
CA VAL A 59 9.30 -1.87 2.95
C VAL A 59 10.40 -2.90 2.83
N THR A 60 10.30 -3.76 1.82
CA THR A 60 11.40 -4.64 1.44
C THR A 60 12.63 -3.79 1.21
N ASP A 61 13.82 -4.23 1.61
CA ASP A 61 15.09 -3.48 1.45
C ASP A 61 15.26 -2.85 0.06
N LYS A 62 14.71 -3.51 -0.97
CA LYS A 62 14.58 -3.01 -2.34
C LYS A 62 13.98 -1.60 -2.44
N LYS A 63 12.87 -1.33 -1.76
CA LYS A 63 12.16 -0.05 -1.85
C LYS A 63 12.92 1.09 -1.15
N ILE A 64 13.60 0.78 -0.03
CA ILE A 64 14.53 1.72 0.61
C ILE A 64 15.64 2.10 -0.38
N SER A 65 16.22 1.12 -1.06
CA SER A 65 17.26 1.38 -2.07
C SER A 65 16.75 2.22 -3.23
N GLU A 66 15.55 1.94 -3.76
CA GLU A 66 14.92 2.70 -4.82
C GLU A 66 14.67 4.17 -4.43
N ASP A 67 14.14 4.41 -3.23
CA ASP A 67 13.85 5.75 -2.72
C ASP A 67 15.13 6.58 -2.54
N MET A 68 16.20 5.96 -2.03
CA MET A 68 17.50 6.63 -1.90
C MET A 68 18.13 6.97 -3.25
N ASN A 69 18.04 6.05 -4.22
CA ASN A 69 18.53 6.29 -5.58
C ASN A 69 17.76 7.45 -6.26
N GLU A 70 16.45 7.54 -6.04
CA GLU A 70 15.64 8.64 -6.55
C GLU A 70 16.03 9.99 -5.92
N LEU A 71 16.27 10.01 -4.60
CA LEU A 71 16.74 11.21 -3.90
C LEU A 71 18.08 11.71 -4.46
N ILE A 72 19.05 10.81 -4.64
CA ILE A 72 20.37 11.14 -5.20
C ILE A 72 20.21 11.75 -6.60
N ARG A 73 19.38 11.15 -7.46
CA ARG A 73 19.11 11.66 -8.81
C ARG A 73 18.51 13.06 -8.78
N LYS A 74 17.56 13.32 -7.88
CA LYS A 74 16.92 14.64 -7.74
C LYS A 74 17.91 15.70 -7.27
N GLN A 75 18.82 15.38 -6.36
CA GLN A 75 19.86 16.32 -5.89
C GLN A 75 20.88 16.63 -6.99
N GLN A 76 21.32 15.63 -7.76
CA GLN A 76 22.24 15.85 -8.89
C GLN A 76 21.62 16.74 -9.97
N ALA A 77 20.34 16.55 -10.28
CA ALA A 77 19.62 17.36 -11.25
C ALA A 77 19.40 18.82 -10.80
N SER A 78 19.43 19.11 -9.49
CA SER A 78 19.29 20.48 -8.98
C SER A 78 20.63 21.22 -8.85
N LEU A 79 21.76 20.52 -9.00
CA LEU A 79 23.12 21.06 -8.91
C LEU A 79 23.75 21.31 -10.30
N ALA A 80 23.07 20.90 -11.37
CA ALA A 80 23.41 21.15 -12.77
C ALA A 80 22.57 22.30 -13.33
#